data_AF-A0A067NBI0-F1
#
_entry.id   AF-A0A067NBI0-F1
#
_cell.length_a   1.000
_cell.length_b   1.000
_cell.length_c   1.000
_cell.angle_alpha   90.00
_cell.angle_beta   90.00
_cell.angle_gamma   90.00
#
_symmetry.space_group_name_H-M   'P 1'
#
loop_
_entity.id
_entity.type
_entity.pdbx_description
1 polymer ?
#
loop_
_entity_poly.entity_id
_entity_poly.type
_entity_poly.pdbx_seq_one_letter_code
_entity_poly.pdbx_strand_id
1 'polypeptide(L)'
;MNSLYTLGLRQTSAVQADLERMRTGEFSVALQGQISASLAALSRTVDDYESMAKREVIQAKQEKAAMRVQKFRSDYSELRTQFERAKAEASNSRLTAQRSDLLASSSASPMSPRNRFGSSQSNFSAQPPEVISESPFQYPPSTRESHALREHSFIQETENQLDNFLAQGREVLDNLVDQKNVLKGTQKRLLSAANTLGLSRDVIGWIEKRSKEDTAIFVVGAIFTFFCFWLIWHYFG
;
A
#
# COMPACT_ATOMS: atom_id res chain seq x y z
N MET A 1 17.47 7.89 -18.53
CA MET A 1 18.04 6.59 -18.05
C MET A 1 18.90 6.76 -16.81
N ASN A 2 20.07 7.41 -16.84
CA ASN A 2 20.93 7.49 -15.65
C ASN A 2 20.29 8.22 -14.44
N SER A 3 19.50 9.27 -14.67
CA SER A 3 18.77 9.98 -13.61
C SER A 3 17.69 9.12 -12.93
N LEU A 4 16.99 8.28 -13.69
CA LEU A 4 16.01 7.35 -13.12
C LEU A 4 16.69 6.23 -12.33
N TYR A 5 17.86 5.77 -12.80
CA TYR A 5 18.66 4.79 -12.08
C TYR A 5 19.13 5.33 -10.72
N THR A 6 19.65 6.56 -10.67
CA THR A 6 20.06 7.18 -9.40
C THR A 6 18.88 7.49 -8.49
N LEU A 7 17.72 7.86 -9.05
CA LEU A 7 16.48 8.02 -8.29
C LEU A 7 16.01 6.70 -7.68
N GLY A 8 16.00 5.62 -8.47
CA GLY A 8 15.64 4.28 -8.00
C GLY A 8 16.56 3.81 -6.88
N LEU A 9 17.87 4.00 -7.00
CA LEU A 9 18.83 3.70 -5.93
C LEU A 9 18.55 4.47 -4.63
N ARG A 10 18.26 5.77 -4.73
CA ARG A 10 17.90 6.57 -3.55
C ARG A 10 16.60 6.11 -2.92
N GLN A 11 15.60 5.79 -3.72
CA GLN A 11 14.32 5.25 -3.23
C GLN A 11 14.52 3.91 -2.54
N THR A 12 15.28 2.98 -3.13
CA THR A 12 15.64 1.70 -2.52
C THR A 12 16.34 1.91 -1.16
N SER A 13 17.34 2.80 -1.09
CA SER A 13 18.04 3.10 0.15
C SER A 13 17.14 3.76 1.20
N ALA A 14 16.19 4.61 0.79
CA ALA A 14 15.23 5.23 1.70
C ALA A 14 14.25 4.20 2.27
N VAL A 15 13.72 3.29 1.44
CA VAL A 15 12.86 2.19 1.88
C VAL A 15 13.62 1.27 2.85
N GLN A 16 14.88 0.97 2.58
CA GLN A 16 15.71 0.17 3.49
C GLN A 16 15.92 0.86 4.84
N ALA A 17 16.23 2.17 4.84
CA ALA A 17 16.39 2.93 6.07
C ALA A 17 15.08 2.98 6.88
N ASP A 18 13.93 3.18 6.22
CA ASP A 18 12.64 3.19 6.89
C ASP A 18 12.26 1.79 7.43
N LEU A 19 12.60 0.70 6.72
CA LEU A 19 12.43 -0.68 7.21
C LEU A 19 13.35 -0.98 8.42
N GLU A 20 14.56 -0.45 8.42
CA GLU A 20 15.48 -0.56 9.56
C GLU A 20 14.85 0.09 10.81
N ARG A 21 14.21 1.26 10.63
CA ARG A 21 13.49 1.95 11.71
C ARG A 21 12.29 1.18 12.24
N MET A 22 11.53 0.51 11.37
CA MET A 22 10.48 -0.43 11.80
C MET A 22 11.09 -1.57 12.62
N ARG A 23 12.21 -2.13 12.16
CA ARG A 23 12.88 -3.25 12.83
C ARG A 23 13.42 -2.88 14.20
N THR A 24 13.91 -1.64 14.39
CA THR A 24 14.36 -1.13 15.69
C THR A 24 13.24 -0.89 16.71
N GLY A 25 11.98 -1.09 16.32
CA GLY A 25 10.81 -0.99 17.21
C GLY A 25 10.01 0.29 17.07
N GLU A 26 10.36 1.20 16.14
CA GLU A 26 9.55 2.39 15.83
C GLU A 26 8.37 2.01 14.92
N PHE A 27 7.39 1.30 15.49
CA PHE A 27 6.17 0.94 14.78
C PHE A 27 5.16 2.09 14.84
N SER A 28 5.31 3.07 13.95
CA SER A 28 4.35 4.15 13.76
C SER A 28 3.50 3.92 12.50
N VAL A 29 2.19 4.21 12.60
CA VAL A 29 1.25 4.16 11.47
C VAL A 29 1.69 5.13 10.37
N ALA A 30 2.23 6.30 10.74
CA ALA A 30 2.78 7.27 9.80
C ALA A 30 3.97 6.69 9.02
N LEU A 31 4.86 5.96 9.71
CA LEU A 31 6.02 5.31 9.09
C LEU A 31 5.60 4.16 8.17
N GLN A 32 4.56 3.41 8.53
CA GLN A 32 3.95 2.40 7.66
C GLN A 32 3.34 3.02 6.39
N GLY A 33 2.68 4.18 6.52
CA GLY A 33 2.16 4.95 5.39
C GLY A 33 3.28 5.47 4.48
N GLN A 34 4.34 6.01 5.09
CA GLN A 34 5.53 6.49 4.39
C GLN A 34 6.20 5.37 3.58
N ILE A 35 6.40 4.18 4.16
CA ILE A 35 7.00 3.03 3.46
C ILE A 35 6.10 2.55 2.33
N SER A 36 4.78 2.50 2.56
CA SER A 36 3.82 2.11 1.51
C SER A 36 3.87 3.09 0.33
N ALA A 37 3.99 4.39 0.61
CA ALA A 37 4.11 5.43 -0.40
C ALA A 37 5.45 5.37 -1.15
N SER A 38 6.57 5.19 -0.46
CA SER A 38 7.90 5.09 -1.07
C SER A 38 8.05 3.82 -1.91
N LEU A 39 7.45 2.71 -1.48
CA LEU A 39 7.36 1.46 -2.23
C LEU A 39 6.50 1.63 -3.50
N ALA A 40 5.35 2.32 -3.40
CA ALA A 40 4.53 2.64 -4.59
C ALA A 40 5.30 3.56 -5.56
N ALA A 41 6.03 4.55 -5.05
CA ALA A 41 6.88 5.41 -5.88
C ALA A 41 8.00 4.63 -6.57
N LEU A 42 8.66 3.70 -5.86
CA LEU A 42 9.68 2.80 -6.41
C LEU A 42 9.11 1.92 -7.53
N SER A 43 7.93 1.32 -7.35
CA SER A 43 7.31 0.51 -8.41
C SER A 43 7.12 1.31 -9.71
N ARG A 44 6.69 2.57 -9.60
CA ARG A 44 6.50 3.46 -10.75
C ARG A 44 7.82 3.84 -11.40
N THR A 45 8.86 4.14 -10.64
CA THR A 45 10.17 4.47 -11.23
C THR A 45 10.80 3.27 -11.93
N VAL A 46 10.55 2.05 -11.45
CA VAL A 46 10.94 0.81 -12.13
C VAL A 46 10.17 0.63 -13.44
N ASP A 47 8.86 0.84 -13.45
CA ASP A 47 8.04 0.76 -14.67
C ASP A 47 8.44 1.84 -15.69
N ASP A 48 8.72 3.06 -15.24
CA ASP A 48 9.22 4.15 -16.08
C ASP A 48 10.61 3.81 -16.66
N TYR A 49 11.50 3.23 -15.85
CA TYR A 49 12.82 2.80 -16.29
C TYR A 49 12.76 1.65 -17.30
N GLU A 50 11.83 0.71 -17.13
CA GLU A 50 11.55 -0.36 -18.08
C GLU A 50 11.01 0.18 -19.41
N SER A 51 10.10 1.17 -19.35
CA SER A 51 9.58 1.82 -20.56
C SER A 51 10.70 2.53 -21.36
N MET A 52 11.65 3.16 -20.67
CA MET A 52 12.83 3.75 -21.30
C MET A 52 13.78 2.68 -21.86
N ALA A 53 13.98 1.58 -21.14
CA ALA A 53 14.83 0.48 -21.58
C ALA A 53 14.29 -0.15 -22.89
N LYS A 54 12.97 -0.33 -23.01
CA LYS A 54 12.32 -0.85 -24.23
C LYS A 54 12.43 0.10 -25.43
N ARG A 55 12.54 1.41 -25.18
CA ARG A 55 12.65 2.45 -26.22
C ARG A 55 14.09 2.73 -26.66
N GLU A 56 15.09 2.18 -25.98
CA GLU A 56 16.50 2.38 -26.32
C GLU A 56 16.85 1.62 -27.60
N VAL A 57 17.37 2.33 -28.60
CA VAL A 57 17.67 1.79 -29.95
C VAL A 57 19.01 1.03 -29.98
N ILE A 58 19.86 1.22 -28.97
CA ILE A 58 21.19 0.62 -28.89
C ILE A 58 21.12 -0.66 -28.05
N GLN A 59 21.27 -1.84 -28.68
CA GLN A 59 21.16 -3.16 -28.01
C GLN A 59 22.04 -3.29 -26.76
N ALA A 60 23.31 -2.90 -26.82
CA ALA A 60 24.21 -3.00 -25.67
C ALA A 60 23.79 -2.14 -24.46
N LYS A 61 23.08 -1.02 -24.68
CA LYS A 61 22.51 -0.20 -23.60
C LYS A 61 21.17 -0.76 -23.13
N GLN A 62 20.38 -1.31 -24.04
CA GLN A 62 19.13 -1.99 -23.74
C GLN A 62 19.34 -3.19 -22.82
N GLU A 63 20.32 -4.04 -23.09
CA GLU A 63 20.66 -5.20 -22.23
C GLU A 63 21.09 -4.77 -20.83
N LYS A 64 21.97 -3.76 -20.72
CA LYS A 64 22.39 -3.19 -19.43
C LYS A 64 21.20 -2.60 -18.67
N ALA A 65 20.30 -1.92 -19.37
CA ALA A 65 19.09 -1.37 -18.77
C ALA A 65 18.12 -2.49 -18.33
N ALA A 66 17.96 -3.54 -19.11
CA ALA A 66 17.15 -4.71 -18.78
C ALA A 66 17.66 -5.44 -17.53
N MET A 67 18.97 -5.67 -17.42
CA MET A 67 19.57 -6.23 -16.19
C MET A 67 19.31 -5.35 -14.96
N ARG A 68 19.40 -4.03 -15.12
CA ARG A 68 19.11 -3.08 -14.02
C ARG A 68 17.62 -3.08 -13.63
N VAL A 69 16.71 -3.15 -14.60
CA VAL A 69 15.26 -3.31 -14.33
C VAL A 69 15.01 -4.61 -13.56
N GLN A 70 15.61 -5.72 -13.99
CA GLN A 70 15.46 -7.01 -13.33
C GLN A 70 15.94 -6.96 -11.89
N LYS A 71 17.10 -6.33 -11.64
CA LYS A 71 17.60 -6.09 -10.28
C LYS A 71 16.62 -5.24 -9.46
N PHE A 72 16.12 -4.13 -9.99
CA PHE A 72 15.15 -3.34 -9.22
C PHE A 72 13.83 -4.08 -8.96
N ARG A 73 13.40 -4.96 -9.87
CA ARG A 73 12.21 -5.82 -9.65
C ARG A 73 12.45 -6.85 -8.54
N SER A 74 13.63 -7.48 -8.50
CA SER A 74 13.98 -8.38 -7.39
C SER A 74 14.05 -7.60 -6.07
N ASP A 75 14.75 -6.47 -6.05
CA ASP A 75 14.90 -5.62 -4.87
C ASP A 75 13.53 -5.15 -4.36
N TYR A 76 12.64 -4.72 -5.26
CA TYR A 76 11.27 -4.34 -4.92
C TYR A 76 10.48 -5.50 -4.28
N SER A 77 10.56 -6.70 -4.85
CA SER A 77 9.85 -7.87 -4.31
C SER A 77 10.37 -8.28 -2.94
N GLU A 78 11.68 -8.15 -2.71
CA GLU A 78 12.31 -8.44 -1.43
C GLU A 78 11.88 -7.41 -0.37
N LEU A 79 12.00 -6.11 -0.67
CA LEU A 79 11.58 -5.02 0.23
C LEU A 79 10.10 -5.13 0.58
N ARG A 80 9.26 -5.49 -0.40
CA ARG A 80 7.83 -5.72 -0.16
C ARG A 80 7.58 -6.89 0.78
N THR A 81 8.33 -7.99 0.60
CA THR A 81 8.23 -9.16 1.49
C THR A 81 8.70 -8.83 2.91
N GLN A 82 9.78 -8.06 3.04
CA GLN A 82 10.29 -7.59 4.34
C GLN A 82 9.28 -6.66 5.04
N PHE A 83 8.66 -5.74 4.30
CA PHE A 83 7.62 -4.86 4.84
C PHE A 83 6.39 -5.63 5.34
N GLU A 84 5.88 -6.59 4.57
CA GLU A 84 4.74 -7.40 4.99
C GLU A 84 5.06 -8.29 6.20
N ARG A 85 6.28 -8.85 6.28
CA ARG A 85 6.73 -9.58 7.47
C ARG A 85 6.81 -8.67 8.70
N ALA A 86 7.45 -7.52 8.59
CA ALA A 86 7.58 -6.57 9.70
C ALA A 86 6.20 -6.07 10.17
N LYS A 87 5.27 -5.84 9.25
CA LYS A 87 3.88 -5.48 9.55
C LYS A 87 3.14 -6.62 10.25
N ALA A 88 3.31 -7.86 9.81
CA ALA A 88 2.72 -9.03 10.45
C ALA A 88 3.23 -9.20 11.90
N GLU A 89 4.54 -9.09 12.11
CA GLU A 89 5.18 -9.15 13.43
C GLU A 89 4.69 -8.04 14.37
N ALA A 90 4.56 -6.80 13.87
CA ALA A 90 4.02 -5.67 14.62
C ALA A 90 2.56 -5.91 15.05
N SER A 91 1.73 -6.39 14.11
CA SER A 91 0.32 -6.70 14.38
C SER A 91 0.17 -7.83 15.40
N ASN A 92 1.02 -8.86 15.33
CA ASN A 92 0.99 -9.99 16.24
C ASN A 92 1.48 -9.61 17.65
N SER A 93 2.49 -8.76 17.73
CA SER A 93 2.96 -8.17 19.00
C SER A 93 1.85 -7.36 19.67
N ARG A 94 1.13 -6.54 18.90
CA ARG A 94 0.00 -5.76 19.42
C ARG A 94 -1.16 -6.65 19.89
N LEU A 95 -1.51 -7.69 19.12
CA LEU A 95 -2.54 -8.65 19.52
C LEU A 95 -2.14 -9.43 20.79
N THR A 96 -0.87 -9.79 20.92
CA THR A 96 -0.35 -10.48 22.10
C THR A 96 -0.39 -9.59 23.34
N ALA A 97 -0.01 -8.31 23.21
CA ALA A 97 -0.09 -7.32 24.29
C ALA A 97 -1.55 -7.09 24.75
N GLN A 98 -2.49 -6.94 23.81
CA GLN A 98 -3.92 -6.84 24.13
C GLN A 98 -4.42 -8.10 24.84
N ARG A 99 -3.99 -9.28 24.39
CA ARG A 99 -4.36 -10.54 25.03
C ARG A 99 -3.79 -10.65 26.45
N SER A 100 -2.56 -10.20 26.69
CA SER A 100 -1.98 -10.18 28.04
C SER A 100 -2.69 -9.19 28.97
N ASP A 101 -3.14 -8.04 28.48
CA ASP A 101 -3.90 -7.07 29.30
C ASP A 101 -5.27 -7.63 29.71
N LEU A 102 -5.95 -8.32 28.79
CA LEU A 102 -7.23 -8.99 29.07
C LEU A 102 -7.07 -10.15 30.07
N LEU A 103 -5.99 -10.92 29.95
CA LEU A 103 -5.68 -12.02 30.88
C LEU A 103 -5.24 -11.49 32.25
N ALA A 104 -4.44 -10.42 32.31
CA ALA A 104 -4.05 -9.76 33.55
C ALA A 104 -5.28 -9.17 34.26
N SER A 105 -6.22 -8.57 33.51
CA SER A 105 -7.51 -8.10 34.04
C SER A 105 -8.36 -9.24 34.62
N SER A 106 -8.35 -10.43 33.98
CA SER A 106 -9.06 -11.61 34.49
C SER A 106 -8.43 -12.24 35.74
N SER A 107 -7.16 -11.95 36.04
CA SER A 107 -6.45 -12.46 37.22
C SER A 107 -6.64 -11.60 38.48
N ALA A 108 -7.16 -10.38 38.33
CA ALA A 108 -7.39 -9.43 39.43
C ALA A 108 -8.76 -9.59 40.12
N SER A 109 -9.51 -10.66 39.86
CA SER A 109 -10.74 -10.96 40.62
C SER A 109 -11.00 -12.47 40.66
N PRO A 110 -10.79 -13.15 41.80
CA PRO A 110 -11.40 -14.45 42.04
C PRO A 110 -12.91 -14.21 42.28
N MET A 111 -13.67 -13.98 41.21
CA MET A 111 -15.12 -13.99 41.30
C MET A 111 -15.55 -15.45 41.49
N SER A 112 -15.70 -15.81 42.76
CA SER A 112 -16.24 -17.09 43.23
C SER A 112 -17.50 -17.47 42.44
N PRO A 113 -17.56 -18.66 41.80
CA PRO A 113 -18.75 -19.10 41.09
C PRO A 113 -19.71 -19.69 42.13
N ARG A 114 -20.41 -18.82 42.87
CA ARG A 114 -21.45 -19.29 43.78
C ARG A 114 -22.78 -18.60 43.50
N ASN A 115 -23.74 -19.45 43.15
CA ASN A 115 -25.18 -19.23 43.10
C ASN A 115 -25.75 -18.63 41.79
N ARG A 116 -25.61 -19.40 40.71
CA ARG A 116 -26.73 -19.56 39.77
C ARG A 116 -27.40 -20.90 40.05
N PHE A 117 -28.72 -20.86 40.26
CA PHE A 117 -29.68 -21.96 40.50
C PHE A 117 -29.91 -22.40 41.95
N GLY A 118 -31.18 -22.33 42.38
CA GLY A 118 -31.72 -23.13 43.47
C GLY A 118 -32.68 -22.39 44.40
N SER A 119 -33.98 -22.47 44.10
CA SER A 119 -35.11 -21.97 44.89
C SER A 119 -35.41 -22.79 46.17
N SER A 120 -35.95 -22.10 47.18
CA SER A 120 -36.96 -22.55 48.17
C SER A 120 -36.68 -23.72 49.13
N GLN A 121 -36.58 -23.44 50.44
CA GLN A 121 -37.57 -23.85 51.47
C GLN A 121 -37.18 -23.46 52.91
N SER A 122 -38.20 -22.99 53.62
CA SER A 122 -38.47 -22.78 55.06
C SER A 122 -37.62 -23.51 56.12
N ASN A 123 -37.30 -22.82 57.22
CA ASN A 123 -37.96 -23.05 58.53
C ASN A 123 -37.59 -22.03 59.63
N PHE A 124 -38.61 -21.75 60.46
CA PHE A 124 -38.70 -20.83 61.60
C PHE A 124 -37.90 -21.26 62.84
N SER A 125 -37.42 -20.31 63.67
CA SER A 125 -37.94 -20.04 65.03
C SER A 125 -37.12 -19.04 65.88
N ALA A 126 -37.84 -18.12 66.57
CA ALA A 126 -37.60 -17.48 67.89
C ALA A 126 -36.70 -16.19 68.05
N GLN A 127 -37.35 -15.02 67.93
CA GLN A 127 -37.40 -13.76 68.74
C GLN A 127 -36.39 -13.46 69.92
N PRO A 128 -36.26 -12.19 70.40
CA PRO A 128 -35.48 -11.02 69.89
C PRO A 128 -34.47 -10.46 70.97
N PRO A 129 -33.61 -9.42 70.75
CA PRO A 129 -34.04 -8.00 70.70
C PRO A 129 -33.21 -7.07 69.76
N GLU A 130 -33.78 -5.90 69.45
CA GLU A 130 -33.09 -4.68 68.99
C GLU A 130 -32.25 -4.79 67.71
N VAL A 131 -32.89 -4.71 66.55
CA VAL A 131 -32.18 -4.30 65.33
C VAL A 131 -33.04 -3.34 64.53
N ILE A 132 -32.42 -2.19 64.27
CA ILE A 132 -32.83 -1.07 63.44
C ILE A 132 -33.59 -1.56 62.20
N SER A 133 -34.71 -0.90 61.92
CA SER A 133 -35.52 -1.08 60.73
C SER A 133 -34.69 -0.77 59.47
N GLU A 134 -33.95 -1.76 58.97
CA GLU A 134 -33.30 -1.70 57.65
C GLU A 134 -34.32 -2.09 56.59
N SER A 135 -34.69 -1.12 55.77
CA SER A 135 -35.51 -1.34 54.58
C SER A 135 -34.77 -2.27 53.60
N PRO A 136 -35.45 -3.18 52.89
CA PRO A 136 -34.85 -4.08 51.89
C PRO A 136 -34.27 -3.38 50.64
N PHE A 137 -34.25 -2.04 50.61
CA PHE A 137 -33.79 -1.23 49.48
C PHE A 137 -32.42 -0.56 49.71
N GLN A 138 -31.76 -0.83 50.85
CA GLN A 138 -30.46 -0.26 51.16
C GLN A 138 -29.33 -1.10 50.54
N TYR A 139 -29.03 -0.83 49.26
CA TYR A 139 -27.75 -1.25 48.68
C TYR A 139 -26.61 -0.54 49.43
N PRO A 140 -25.52 -1.24 49.80
CA PRO A 140 -24.41 -0.61 50.51
C PRO A 140 -23.82 0.50 49.61
N PRO A 141 -23.74 1.76 50.09
CA PRO A 141 -23.37 2.94 49.28
C PRO A 141 -21.99 2.77 48.61
N SER A 142 -21.08 2.06 49.28
CA SER A 142 -19.74 1.75 48.79
C SER A 142 -19.68 1.00 47.45
N THR A 143 -20.70 0.20 47.13
CA THR A 143 -20.75 -0.55 45.85
C THR A 143 -21.23 0.29 44.68
N ARG A 144 -22.13 1.26 44.90
CA ARG A 144 -22.57 2.17 43.83
C ARG A 144 -21.51 3.21 43.48
N GLU A 145 -20.84 3.75 44.49
CA GLU A 145 -19.80 4.77 44.31
C GLU A 145 -18.60 4.21 43.52
N SER A 146 -18.17 2.98 43.85
CA SER A 146 -17.10 2.29 43.13
C SER A 146 -17.49 1.90 41.69
N HIS A 147 -18.75 1.56 41.44
CA HIS A 147 -19.27 1.37 40.08
C HIS A 147 -19.30 2.69 39.28
N ALA A 148 -19.76 3.78 39.87
CA ALA A 148 -19.82 5.09 39.21
C ALA A 148 -18.43 5.63 38.83
N LEU A 149 -17.43 5.48 39.71
CA LEU A 149 -16.05 5.88 39.43
C LEU A 149 -15.40 5.04 38.31
N ARG A 150 -15.73 3.74 38.26
CA ARG A 150 -15.27 2.84 37.21
C ARG A 150 -15.91 3.15 35.87
N GLU A 151 -17.20 3.49 35.85
CA GLU A 151 -17.87 3.96 34.64
C GLU A 151 -17.30 5.28 34.15
N HIS A 152 -17.04 6.23 35.05
CA HIS A 152 -16.44 7.51 34.68
C HIS A 152 -15.05 7.36 34.07
N SER A 153 -14.20 6.52 34.67
CA SER A 153 -12.85 6.24 34.14
C SER A 153 -12.91 5.45 32.83
N PHE A 154 -13.82 4.49 32.71
CA PHE A 154 -14.04 3.76 31.46
C PHE A 154 -14.54 4.68 30.33
N ILE A 155 -15.45 5.61 30.62
CA ILE A 155 -15.97 6.58 29.65
C ILE A 155 -14.86 7.52 29.19
N GLN A 156 -14.05 8.05 30.10
CA GLN A 156 -12.93 8.94 29.76
C GLN A 156 -11.86 8.23 28.93
N GLU A 157 -11.51 7.00 29.28
CA GLU A 157 -10.57 6.19 28.51
C GLU A 157 -11.13 5.88 27.12
N THR A 158 -12.43 5.58 27.04
CA THR A 158 -13.11 5.30 25.75
C THR A 158 -13.17 6.56 24.88
N GLU A 159 -13.44 7.73 25.44
CA GLU A 159 -13.40 8.99 24.68
C GLU A 159 -12.01 9.24 24.09
N ASN A 160 -10.97 9.14 24.92
CA ASN A 160 -9.60 9.34 24.45
C ASN A 160 -9.21 8.33 23.35
N GLN A 161 -9.64 7.07 23.48
CA GLN A 161 -9.40 6.06 22.45
C GLN A 161 -10.20 6.32 21.17
N LEU A 162 -11.46 6.73 21.28
CA LEU A 162 -12.30 7.10 20.14
C LEU A 162 -11.75 8.29 19.38
N ASP A 163 -11.28 9.32 20.09
CA ASP A 163 -10.66 10.50 19.49
C ASP A 163 -9.37 10.14 18.74
N ASN A 164 -8.55 9.27 19.32
CA ASN A 164 -7.36 8.74 18.65
C ASN A 164 -7.72 7.94 17.39
N PHE A 165 -8.76 7.10 17.43
CA PHE A 165 -9.23 6.38 16.25
C PHE A 165 -9.83 7.31 15.19
N LEU A 166 -10.51 8.38 15.60
CA LEU A 166 -11.08 9.35 14.69
C LEU A 166 -10.00 10.20 14.01
N ALA A 167 -8.98 10.61 14.76
CA ALA A 167 -7.81 11.29 14.23
C ALA A 167 -7.06 10.39 13.25
N GLN A 168 -6.82 9.14 13.62
CA GLN A 168 -6.20 8.14 12.75
C GLN A 168 -7.07 7.85 11.51
N GLY A 169 -8.39 7.78 11.67
CA GLY A 169 -9.34 7.57 10.58
C GLY A 169 -9.35 8.73 9.58
N ARG A 170 -9.26 9.97 10.06
CA ARG A 170 -9.11 11.16 9.21
C ARG A 170 -7.81 11.13 8.43
N GLU A 171 -6.69 10.83 9.08
CA GLU A 171 -5.38 10.73 8.41
C GLU A 171 -5.39 9.67 7.30
N VAL A 172 -6.02 8.51 7.55
CA VAL A 172 -6.16 7.44 6.54
C VAL A 172 -7.04 7.90 5.38
N LEU A 173 -8.17 8.55 5.66
CA LEU A 173 -9.07 9.06 4.62
C LEU A 173 -8.37 10.13 3.75
N ASP A 174 -7.62 11.05 4.36
CA ASP A 174 -6.85 12.06 3.63
C ASP A 174 -5.79 11.41 2.74
N ASN A 175 -5.07 10.42 3.24
CA ASN A 175 -4.14 9.62 2.43
C ASN A 175 -4.82 8.93 1.25
N LEU A 176 -6.03 8.39 1.42
CA LEU A 176 -6.79 7.76 0.33
C LEU A 176 -7.27 8.79 -0.71
N VAL A 177 -7.67 9.99 -0.27
CA VAL A 177 -8.06 11.10 -1.15
C VAL A 177 -6.85 11.57 -1.98
N ASP A 178 -5.69 11.70 -1.37
CA ASP A 178 -4.45 12.05 -2.06
C ASP A 178 -4.05 10.98 -3.07
N GLN A 179 -4.16 9.69 -2.70
CA GLN A 179 -3.92 8.57 -3.62
C GLN A 179 -4.85 8.61 -4.84
N LYS A 180 -6.14 8.93 -4.64
CA LYS A 180 -7.11 9.11 -5.73
C LYS A 180 -6.72 10.25 -6.66
N ASN A 181 -6.26 11.38 -6.13
CA ASN A 181 -5.83 12.52 -6.94
C ASN A 181 -4.57 12.18 -7.76
N VAL A 182 -3.64 11.42 -7.18
CA VAL A 182 -2.46 10.91 -7.88
C VAL A 182 -2.85 9.95 -9.00
N LEU A 183 -3.75 8.99 -8.75
CA LEU A 183 -4.25 8.05 -9.76
C LEU A 183 -4.95 8.76 -10.92
N LYS A 184 -5.74 9.81 -10.64
CA LYS A 184 -6.34 10.67 -11.68
C LYS A 184 -5.27 11.37 -12.52
N GLY A 185 -4.20 11.88 -11.89
CA GLY A 185 -3.06 12.47 -12.58
C GLY A 185 -2.38 11.48 -13.53
N THR A 186 -2.18 10.24 -13.07
CA THR A 186 -1.62 9.15 -13.89
C THR A 186 -2.55 8.76 -15.03
N GLN A 187 -3.86 8.61 -14.80
CA GLN A 187 -4.83 8.33 -15.85
C GLN A 187 -4.79 9.41 -16.94
N LYS A 188 -4.73 10.69 -16.52
CA LYS A 188 -4.64 11.82 -17.45
C LYS A 188 -3.36 11.74 -18.29
N ARG A 189 -2.21 11.43 -17.67
CA ARG A 189 -0.94 11.22 -18.37
C ARG A 189 -0.96 10.02 -19.31
N LEU A 190 -1.58 8.91 -18.90
CA LEU A 190 -1.76 7.72 -19.73
C LEU A 190 -2.64 8.02 -20.95
N LEU A 191 -3.75 8.74 -20.76
CA LEU A 191 -4.62 9.16 -21.85
C LEU A 191 -3.88 10.09 -22.81
N SER A 192 -3.10 11.04 -22.29
CA SER A 192 -2.25 11.91 -23.10
C SER A 192 -1.19 11.10 -23.86
N ALA A 193 -0.52 10.14 -23.21
CA ALA A 193 0.48 9.28 -23.84
C ALA A 193 -0.15 8.33 -24.88
N ALA A 194 -1.35 7.81 -24.64
CA ALA A 194 -2.09 7.02 -25.61
C ALA A 194 -2.46 7.86 -26.83
N ASN A 195 -2.86 9.12 -26.63
CA ASN A 195 -3.16 10.05 -27.72
C ASN A 195 -1.91 10.40 -28.54
N THR A 196 -0.74 10.54 -27.91
CA THR A 196 0.53 10.77 -28.62
C THR A 196 1.08 9.50 -29.29
N LEU A 197 0.87 8.32 -28.71
CA LEU A 197 1.22 7.04 -29.32
C LEU A 197 0.31 6.67 -30.50
N GLY A 198 -0.96 7.08 -30.46
CA GLY A 198 -1.88 6.99 -31.60
C GLY A 198 -1.35 7.81 -32.79
N LEU A 199 -0.97 9.06 -32.54
CA LEU A 199 -0.26 9.91 -33.51
C LEU A 199 1.07 9.30 -33.97
N SER A 200 1.82 8.63 -33.09
CA SER A 200 3.09 7.97 -33.45
C SER A 200 2.91 6.80 -34.41
N ARG A 201 1.78 6.07 -34.37
CA ARG A 201 1.48 5.00 -35.36
C ARG A 201 1.23 5.59 -36.74
N ASP A 202 0.53 6.73 -36.82
CA ASP A 202 0.31 7.43 -38.09
C ASP A 202 1.62 7.97 -38.67
N VAL A 203 2.49 8.52 -37.82
CA VAL A 203 3.85 8.94 -38.23
C VAL A 203 4.70 7.74 -38.69
N ILE A 204 4.64 6.60 -37.99
CA ILE A 204 5.34 5.36 -38.40
C ILE A 204 4.86 4.89 -39.78
N GLY A 205 3.54 4.90 -40.02
CA GLY A 205 2.95 4.50 -41.29
C GLY A 205 3.32 5.47 -42.43
N TRP A 206 3.39 6.77 -42.12
CA TRP A 206 3.81 7.79 -43.08
C TRP A 206 5.29 7.62 -43.49
N ILE A 207 6.15 7.23 -42.56
CA ILE A 207 7.57 6.92 -42.82
C ILE A 207 7.71 5.67 -43.71
N GLU A 208 6.98 4.59 -43.40
CA GLU A 208 7.00 3.38 -44.23
C GLU A 208 6.46 3.63 -45.64
N LYS A 209 5.42 4.45 -45.78
CA LYS A 209 4.87 4.81 -47.10
C LYS A 209 5.90 5.55 -47.96
N ARG A 210 6.61 6.55 -47.39
CA ARG A 210 7.68 7.27 -48.09
C ARG A 210 8.81 6.33 -48.53
N SER A 211 9.19 5.37 -47.69
CA SER A 211 10.25 4.39 -48.04
C SER A 211 9.82 3.45 -49.18
N LYS A 212 8.54 3.04 -49.22
CA LYS A 212 7.99 2.24 -50.33
C LYS A 212 7.89 3.04 -51.62
N GLU A 213 7.48 4.30 -51.56
CA GLU A 213 7.44 5.19 -52.72
C GLU A 213 8.83 5.42 -53.32
N ASP A 214 9.85 5.64 -52.47
CA ASP A 214 11.24 5.79 -52.92
C ASP A 214 11.78 4.52 -53.59
N THR A 215 11.48 3.35 -53.00
CA THR A 215 11.83 2.05 -53.61
C THR A 215 11.13 1.85 -54.96
N ALA A 216 9.87 2.26 -55.09
CA ALA A 216 9.14 2.17 -56.35
C ALA A 216 9.73 3.09 -57.43
N ILE A 217 10.09 4.33 -57.08
CA ILE A 217 10.74 5.27 -58.00
C ILE A 217 12.09 4.70 -58.48
N PHE A 218 12.88 4.10 -57.58
CA PHE A 218 14.13 3.46 -57.93
C PHE A 218 13.94 2.30 -58.92
N VAL A 219 12.97 1.41 -58.67
CA VAL A 219 12.68 0.26 -59.55
C VAL A 219 12.20 0.71 -60.93
N VAL A 220 11.32 1.73 -60.99
CA VAL A 220 10.87 2.31 -62.27
C VAL A 220 12.04 2.91 -63.04
N GLY A 221 12.93 3.64 -62.37
CA GLY A 221 14.14 4.19 -62.97
C GLY A 221 15.08 3.12 -63.52
N ALA A 222 15.27 2.02 -62.78
CA ALA A 222 16.10 0.89 -63.22
C ALA A 222 15.51 0.20 -64.47
N ILE A 223 14.20 -0.02 -64.53
CA ILE A 223 13.55 -0.62 -65.70
C ILE A 223 13.70 0.29 -66.93
N PHE A 224 13.53 1.61 -66.74
CA PHE A 224 13.68 2.59 -67.82
C PHE A 224 15.10 2.60 -68.39
N THR A 225 16.14 2.54 -67.54
CA THR A 225 17.52 2.50 -68.03
C THR A 225 17.82 1.22 -68.80
N PHE A 226 17.34 0.05 -68.33
CA PHE A 226 17.45 -1.20 -69.09
C PHE A 226 16.72 -1.13 -70.44
N PHE A 227 15.55 -0.50 -70.50
CA PHE A 227 14.82 -0.29 -71.74
C PHE A 227 15.60 0.59 -72.73
N CYS A 228 16.23 1.67 -72.26
CA CYS A 228 17.09 2.51 -73.10
C CYS A 228 18.30 1.73 -73.65
N PHE A 229 18.95 0.89 -72.82
CA PHE A 229 20.03 0.03 -73.30
C PHE A 229 19.56 -0.98 -74.36
N TRP A 230 18.38 -1.56 -74.16
CA TRP A 230 17.77 -2.47 -75.14
C TRP A 230 17.49 -1.78 -76.47
N LEU A 231 16.94 -0.56 -76.45
CA LEU A 231 16.71 0.24 -77.67
C LEU A 231 18.01 0.55 -78.41
N ILE A 232 19.07 0.94 -77.70
CA ILE A 232 20.38 1.19 -78.30
C ILE A 232 20.91 -0.07 -78.98
N TRP A 233 20.85 -1.21 -78.28
CA TRP A 233 21.30 -2.48 -78.83
C TRP A 233 20.51 -2.88 -80.09
N HIS A 234 19.19 -2.67 -80.11
CA HIS A 234 18.36 -3.04 -81.25
C HIS A 234 18.49 -2.11 -82.46
N TYR A 235 18.74 -0.81 -82.25
CA TYR A 235 18.82 0.16 -83.35
C TYR A 235 20.25 0.33 -83.91
N PHE A 236 21.28 0.10 -83.09
CA PHE A 236 22.70 0.30 -83.46
C PHE A 236 23.51 -1.00 -83.56
N GLY A 237 22.92 -2.15 -83.22
CA GLY A 237 23.48 -3.50 -83.40
C GLY A 237 22.59 -4.35 -84.28
#